data_AF-A0A6F8Y854-F1
#
_entry.id   AF-A0A6F8Y854-F1
#
_cell.length_a   1.000
_cell.length_b   1.000
_cell.length_c   1.000
_cell.angle_alpha   90.00
_cell.angle_beta   90.00
_cell.angle_gamma   90.00
#
_symmetry.space_group_name_H-M   'P 1'
#
loop_
_entity.id
_entity.type
_entity.pdbx_description
1 polymer ?
#
loop_
_entity_poly.entity_id
_entity_poly.type
_entity_poly.pdbx_seq_one_letter_code
_entity_poly.pdbx_strand_id
1 'polypeptide(L)'
;MERVDFVTSVGFGHGPGDRAKLGLTGRGPVLVITDLGVLEPDPETAELTLTRVHPGVEPASAVAATGWPLAVAPELSVTPVPSPTELSTLRLLERQD
;
A
#
# COMPACT_ATOMS: atom_id res chain seq x y z
N MET A 1 5.50 13.72 4.86
CA MET A 1 5.96 13.40 6.22
C MET A 1 6.88 12.19 6.12
N GLU A 2 8.13 12.32 6.53
CA GLU A 2 9.12 11.22 6.50
C GLU A 2 9.10 10.36 7.78
N ARG A 3 8.51 10.89 8.87
CA ARG A 3 8.44 10.21 10.17
C ARG A 3 7.10 10.49 10.85
N VAL A 4 6.46 9.43 11.33
CA VAL A 4 5.24 9.52 12.16
C VAL A 4 5.55 10.07 13.54
N ASP A 5 4.61 10.79 14.14
CA ASP A 5 4.75 11.32 15.50
C ASP A 5 4.75 10.21 16.57
N PHE A 6 4.04 9.11 16.30
CA PHE A 6 3.95 7.97 17.22
C PHE A 6 3.74 6.66 16.45
N VAL A 7 4.44 5.60 16.86
CA VAL A 7 4.35 4.27 16.23
C VAL A 7 3.37 3.40 17.04
N THR A 8 2.10 3.36 16.61
CA THR A 8 1.08 2.48 17.22
C THR A 8 1.22 1.03 16.76
N SER A 9 1.63 0.81 15.51
CA SER A 9 1.81 -0.49 14.88
C SER A 9 3.13 -0.49 14.11
N VAL A 10 4.05 -1.39 14.49
CA VAL A 10 5.40 -1.40 13.94
C VAL A 10 5.40 -2.00 12.53
N GLY A 11 5.82 -1.19 11.56
CA GLY A 11 6.11 -1.61 10.18
C GLY A 11 7.44 -2.37 10.06
N PHE A 12 8.30 -1.94 9.14
CA PHE A 12 9.68 -2.47 9.00
C PHE A 12 10.72 -1.74 9.86
N GLY A 13 10.33 -0.79 10.70
CA GLY A 13 11.29 -0.02 11.50
C GLY A 13 12.15 0.87 10.61
N HIS A 14 13.47 0.80 10.75
CA HIS A 14 14.41 1.53 9.89
C HIS A 14 14.85 0.73 8.65
N GLY A 15 14.26 -0.44 8.42
CA GLY A 15 14.55 -1.27 7.25
C GLY A 15 14.67 -2.77 7.57
N PRO A 16 15.27 -3.56 6.65
CA PRO A 16 15.37 -5.00 6.79
C PRO A 16 16.03 -5.44 8.11
N GLY A 17 15.45 -6.46 8.75
CA GLY A 17 15.97 -7.05 9.98
C GLY A 17 15.55 -6.37 11.28
N ASP A 18 15.05 -5.14 11.28
CA ASP A 18 14.63 -4.45 12.52
C ASP A 18 13.48 -5.16 13.21
N ARG A 19 12.52 -5.70 12.45
CA ARG A 19 11.44 -6.53 13.00
C ARG A 19 11.97 -7.72 13.80
N ALA A 20 12.98 -8.42 13.26
CA ALA A 20 13.58 -9.57 13.92
C ALA A 20 14.34 -9.18 15.19
N LYS A 21 15.08 -8.06 15.17
CA LYS A 21 15.76 -7.51 16.36
C LYS A 21 14.76 -7.17 17.48
N LEU A 22 13.58 -6.70 17.12
CA LEU A 22 12.48 -6.40 18.05
C LEU A 22 11.65 -7.61 18.46
N GLY A 23 11.98 -8.82 17.97
CA GLY A 23 11.24 -10.04 18.27
C GLY A 23 9.83 -10.09 17.67
N LEU A 24 9.54 -9.26 16.66
CA LEU A 24 8.22 -9.21 16.04
C LEU A 24 8.02 -10.39 15.10
N THR A 25 6.91 -11.12 15.29
CA THR A 25 6.53 -12.25 14.44
C THR A 25 5.77 -11.78 13.19
N GLY A 26 5.64 -12.66 12.20
CA GLY A 26 4.92 -12.40 10.95
C GLY A 26 5.68 -11.54 9.93
N ARG A 27 5.07 -11.34 8.76
CA ARG A 27 5.71 -10.73 7.58
C ARG A 27 5.82 -9.20 7.63
N GLY A 28 5.15 -8.53 8.58
CA GLY A 28 5.03 -7.07 8.58
C GLY A 28 4.01 -6.57 7.56
N PRO A 29 4.02 -5.26 7.23
CA PRO A 29 3.20 -4.71 6.15
C PRO A 29 3.53 -5.47 4.86
N VAL A 30 2.50 -6.03 4.22
CA VAL A 30 2.67 -6.70 2.92
C VAL A 30 2.13 -5.87 1.78
N LEU A 31 1.19 -4.97 2.07
CA LEU A 31 0.45 -4.21 1.08
C LEU A 31 -0.28 -3.04 1.77
N VAL A 32 -0.33 -1.89 1.10
CA VAL A 32 -1.11 -0.71 1.50
C VAL A 32 -1.99 -0.31 0.33
N ILE A 33 -3.30 -0.31 0.53
CA ILE A 33 -4.29 0.15 -0.46
C ILE A 33 -4.70 1.57 -0.10
N THR A 34 -4.64 2.46 -1.07
CA THR A 34 -5.05 3.87 -0.96
C THR A 34 -6.08 4.17 -2.04
N ASP A 35 -6.67 5.37 -2.02
CA ASP A 35 -7.57 5.81 -3.10
C ASP A 35 -6.87 5.98 -4.46
N LEU A 36 -5.53 5.99 -4.49
CA LEU A 36 -4.74 6.22 -5.70
C LEU A 36 -4.15 4.93 -6.28
N GLY A 37 -3.99 3.90 -5.46
CA GLY A 37 -3.32 2.68 -5.87
C GLY A 37 -2.81 1.84 -4.72
N VAL A 38 -1.94 0.90 -5.05
CA VAL A 38 -1.40 -0.09 -4.14
C VAL A 38 0.10 0.07 -4.00
N LEU A 39 0.56 0.13 -2.76
CA LEU A 39 1.97 0.17 -2.40
C LEU A 39 2.36 -1.15 -1.74
N GLU A 40 3.55 -1.64 -2.06
CA GLU A 40 4.12 -2.86 -1.47
C GLU A 40 5.53 -2.55 -0.96
N PRO A 41 6.00 -3.22 0.10
CA PRO A 41 7.37 -3.09 0.54
C PRO A 41 8.31 -3.65 -0.55
N ASP A 42 9.30 -2.86 -0.93
CA ASP A 42 10.40 -3.33 -1.75
C ASP A 42 11.15 -4.45 -1.01
N PRO A 43 11.45 -5.58 -1.67
CA PRO A 43 12.01 -6.75 -0.99
C PRO A 43 13.43 -6.54 -0.46
N GLU A 44 14.18 -5.57 -0.99
CA GLU A 44 15.56 -5.29 -0.60
C GLU A 44 15.65 -4.21 0.49
N THR A 45 14.84 -3.16 0.36
CA THR A 45 14.90 -1.97 1.21
C THR A 45 13.80 -1.92 2.27
N ALA A 46 12.74 -2.71 2.10
CA ALA A 46 11.52 -2.70 2.89
C ALA A 46 10.72 -1.38 2.85
N GLU A 47 11.09 -0.45 1.97
CA GLU A 47 10.39 0.82 1.73
C GLU A 47 9.15 0.62 0.86
N LEU A 48 8.12 1.43 1.07
CA LEU A 48 6.89 1.35 0.26
C LEU A 48 7.13 1.88 -1.15
N THR A 49 6.84 1.03 -2.13
CA THR A 49 6.91 1.34 -3.57
C THR A 49 5.52 1.22 -4.19
N LEU A 50 5.14 2.17 -5.03
CA LEU A 50 3.90 2.11 -5.80
C LEU A 50 4.00 1.02 -6.87
N THR A 51 3.23 -0.07 -6.73
CA THR A 51 3.23 -1.20 -7.66
C THR A 51 2.01 -1.25 -8.56
N ARG A 52 0.89 -0.63 -8.12
CA ARG A 52 -0.33 -0.50 -8.92
C ARG A 52 -0.96 0.87 -8.78
N VAL A 53 -1.56 1.38 -9.85
CA VAL A 53 -2.52 2.50 -9.82
C VAL A 53 -3.94 2.01 -10.04
N HIS A 54 -4.92 2.74 -9.53
CA HIS A 54 -6.33 2.47 -9.85
C HIS A 54 -6.70 2.96 -11.26
N PRO A 55 -7.73 2.39 -11.90
CA PRO A 55 -8.15 2.81 -13.24
C PRO A 55 -8.36 4.32 -13.33
N GLY A 56 -7.66 4.97 -14.27
CA GLY A 56 -7.74 6.42 -14.50
C GLY A 56 -6.86 7.28 -13.58
N VAL A 57 -6.08 6.69 -12.66
CA VAL A 57 -5.15 7.42 -11.80
C VAL A 57 -3.76 7.46 -12.43
N GLU A 58 -3.23 8.68 -12.61
CA GLU A 58 -1.84 8.88 -13.04
C GLU A 58 -0.87 8.61 -11.87
N PRO A 59 0.28 7.94 -12.09
CA PRO A 59 1.27 7.67 -11.04
C PRO A 59 1.79 8.95 -10.38
N ALA A 60 1.89 10.03 -11.16
CA ALA A 60 2.29 11.34 -10.67
C ALA A 60 1.37 11.88 -9.56
N SER A 61 0.09 11.53 -9.57
CA SER A 61 -0.86 11.91 -8.51
C SER A 61 -0.49 11.26 -7.17
N ALA A 62 -0.09 9.99 -7.18
CA ALA A 62 0.36 9.29 -5.98
C ALA A 62 1.67 9.87 -5.44
N VAL A 63 2.63 10.19 -6.33
CA VAL A 63 3.87 10.86 -5.95
C VAL A 63 3.59 12.23 -5.33
N ALA A 64 2.73 13.05 -5.95
CA ALA A 64 2.41 14.38 -5.45
C ALA A 64 1.63 14.35 -4.12
N ALA A 65 0.79 13.33 -3.89
CA ALA A 65 0.04 13.15 -2.65
C ALA A 65 0.89 12.55 -1.52
N THR A 66 2.09 12.04 -1.83
CA THR A 66 2.95 11.36 -0.85
C THR A 66 4.00 12.33 -0.32
N GLY A 67 4.04 12.50 0.99
CA GLY A 67 4.91 13.49 1.61
C GLY A 67 6.38 13.08 1.78
N TRP A 68 6.83 12.05 1.06
CA TRP A 68 8.22 11.62 0.95
C TRP A 68 8.48 11.17 -0.50
N PRO A 69 9.74 10.99 -0.94
CA PRO A 69 10.06 10.56 -2.30
C PRO A 69 9.55 9.13 -2.59
N LEU A 70 8.29 9.01 -3.02
CA LEU A 70 7.67 7.73 -3.33
C LEU A 70 8.31 7.09 -4.57
N ALA A 71 8.86 5.89 -4.39
CA ALA A 71 9.32 5.07 -5.52
C ALA A 71 8.12 4.54 -6.32
N VAL A 72 8.29 4.49 -7.64
CA VAL A 72 7.33 3.88 -8.58
C VAL A 72 8.01 2.67 -9.20
N ALA A 73 7.34 1.51 -9.14
CA ALA A 73 7.86 0.28 -9.71
C ALA A 73 8.08 0.42 -11.23
N PRO A 74 9.18 -0.13 -11.79
CA PRO A 74 9.39 -0.16 -13.23
C PRO A 74 8.25 -0.87 -13.98
N GLU A 75 7.69 -1.91 -13.37
CA GLU A 75 6.57 -2.70 -13.88
C GLU A 75 5.27 -2.29 -13.18
N LEU A 76 4.89 -1.03 -13.35
CA LEU A 76 3.65 -0.51 -12.79
C LEU A 76 2.44 -1.08 -13.53
N SER A 77 1.47 -1.62 -12.79
CA SER A 77 0.23 -2.17 -13.34
C SER A 77 -1.00 -1.39 -12.90
N VAL A 78 -2.15 -1.65 -13.52
CA VAL A 78 -3.44 -1.07 -13.15
C VAL A 78 -4.25 -2.12 -12.39
N THR A 79 -4.88 -1.76 -11.27
CA THR A 79 -5.77 -2.71 -10.58
C THR A 79 -6.96 -3.08 -11.46
N PRO A 80 -7.43 -4.34 -11.45
CA PRO A 80 -8.59 -4.73 -12.23
C PRO A 80 -9.83 -3.95 -11.79
N VAL A 81 -10.70 -3.64 -12.76
CA VAL A 81 -12.05 -3.16 -12.43
C VAL A 81 -12.83 -4.29 -11.76
N PRO A 82 -13.67 -4.00 -10.75
CA PRO A 82 -14.50 -5.02 -10.12
C PRO A 82 -15.41 -5.70 -11.14
N SER A 83 -15.56 -7.02 -11.00
CA SER A 83 -16.49 -7.80 -11.81
C SER A 83 -17.94 -7.45 -11.49
N PRO A 84 -18.90 -7.74 -12.41
CA PRO A 84 -20.33 -7.54 -12.14
C PRO A 84 -20.83 -8.28 -10.90
N THR A 85 -20.28 -9.47 -10.61
CA THR A 85 -20.63 -10.25 -9.42
C THR A 85 -20.11 -9.59 -8.15
N GLU A 86 -18.85 -9.13 -8.12
CA GLU A 86 -18.32 -8.42 -6.95
C GLU A 86 -19.10 -7.14 -6.67
N LEU A 87 -19.46 -6.38 -7.72
CA LEU A 87 -20.28 -5.17 -7.58
C LEU A 87 -21.68 -5.46 -7.05
N SER A 88 -22.33 -6.52 -7.54
CA SER A 88 -23.67 -6.88 -7.07
C SER A 88 -23.66 -7.40 -5.63
N THR A 89 -22.64 -8.19 -5.26
CA THR A 89 -22.43 -8.65 -3.88
C THR A 89 -22.14 -7.50 -2.93
N LEU A 90 -21.23 -6.58 -3.28
CA LEU A 90 -20.92 -5.41 -2.44
C LEU A 90 -22.18 -4.58 -2.15
N ARG A 91 -22.94 -4.23 -3.19
CA ARG A 91 -24.19 -3.46 -3.06
C ARG A 91 -25.28 -4.21 -2.29
N LEU A 92 -25.24 -5.54 -2.25
CA LEU A 92 -26.16 -6.32 -1.42
C LEU A 92 -25.78 -6.21 0.06
N LEU A 93 -24.48 -6.29 0.38
CA LEU A 93 -23.98 -6.18 1.75
C LEU A 93 -24.23 -4.78 2.34
N GLU A 94 -24.02 -3.72 1.56
CA GLU A 94 -24.28 -2.33 1.97
C GLU A 94 -25.76 -2.01 2.26
N ARG A 95 -26.69 -2.87 1.79
CA ARG A 95 -28.14 -2.69 2.01
C ARG A 95 -28.65 -3.42 3.25
N GLN A 96 -27.79 -4.10 4.00
CA GLN A 96 -28.17 -4.84 5.21
C GLN A 96 -28.14 -4.01 6.51
N ASP A 97 -28.14 -2.68 6.40
CA ASP A 97 -28.24 -1.73 7.51
C ASP A 97 -29.66 -1.17 7.69
#